data_AF-A0A7X1E3I4-F1
#
_entry.id   AF-A0A7X1E3I4-F1
#
_cell.length_a   1.000
_cell.length_b   1.000
_cell.length_c   1.000
_cell.angle_alpha   90.00
_cell.angle_beta   90.00
_cell.angle_gamma   90.00
#
_symmetry.space_group_name_H-M   'P 1'
#
loop_
_entity.id
_entity.type
_entity.pdbx_description
1 polymer ?
#
loop_
_entity_poly.entity_id
_entity_poly.type
_entity_poly.pdbx_seq_one_letter_code
_entity_poly.pdbx_strand_id
1 'polypeptide(L)'
;MKPRDESLSRVEQEIGGFVRSKRKAAGLSQEALAERCGIVRRTLFSLEAGEGGNLRTLLSVLAELGELESATRSFSLRPPTRPAPEAPEAATAKEEEEETPKAGNPWVMTDHAVL
;
A
#
# COMPACT_ATOMS: atom_id res chain seq x y z
N MET A 1 -12.72 28.15 18.54
CA MET A 1 -12.29 26.76 18.27
C MET A 1 -10.78 26.73 18.17
N LYS A 2 -10.08 25.62 18.42
CA LYS A 2 -8.62 25.55 18.16
C LYS A 2 -8.40 25.31 16.65
N PRO A 3 -7.29 25.77 16.04
CA PRO A 3 -7.05 25.61 14.60
C PRO A 3 -7.04 24.15 14.11
N ARG A 4 -6.71 23.19 14.98
CA ARG A 4 -6.86 21.75 14.67
C ARG A 4 -8.32 21.32 14.54
N ASP A 5 -9.21 21.87 15.35
CA ASP A 5 -10.63 21.51 15.35
C ASP A 5 -11.32 22.00 14.07
N GLU A 6 -10.93 23.18 13.56
CA GLU A 6 -11.43 23.72 12.29
C GLU A 6 -11.01 22.85 11.09
N SER A 7 -9.76 22.38 11.10
CA SER A 7 -9.24 21.48 10.06
C SER A 7 -9.97 20.14 10.08
N LEU A 8 -10.23 19.58 11.27
CA LEU A 8 -10.99 18.34 11.42
C LEU A 8 -12.44 18.50 10.97
N SER A 9 -13.11 19.57 11.41
CA SER A 9 -14.50 19.84 11.02
C SER A 9 -14.65 20.02 9.51
N ARG A 10 -13.67 20.67 8.86
CA ARG A 10 -13.65 20.78 7.40
C ARG A 10 -13.57 19.40 6.72
N VAL A 11 -12.69 18.52 7.20
CA VAL A 11 -12.56 17.16 6.67
C VAL A 11 -13.85 16.36 6.88
N GLU A 12 -14.48 16.48 8.05
CA GLU A 12 -15.77 15.82 8.34
C GLU A 12 -16.88 16.28 7.37
N GLN A 13 -16.95 17.58 7.08
CA GLN A 13 -17.90 18.14 6.12
C GLN A 13 -17.65 17.64 4.68
N GLU A 14 -16.38 17.57 4.27
CA GLU A 14 -15.99 17.07 2.95
C GLU A 14 -16.38 15.58 2.79
N ILE A 15 -16.13 14.76 3.82
CA ILE A 15 -16.53 13.35 3.85
C ILE A 15 -18.06 13.19 3.83
N GLY A 16 -18.78 13.95 4.66
CA GLY A 16 -20.25 13.93 4.71
C GLY A 16 -20.87 14.34 3.37
N GLY A 17 -20.31 15.37 2.73
CA GLY A 17 -20.69 15.83 1.40
C GLY A 17 -20.47 14.77 0.33
N PHE A 18 -19.35 14.05 0.38
CA PHE A 18 -19.08 12.92 -0.51
C PHE A 18 -20.16 11.82 -0.39
N VAL A 19 -20.47 11.39 0.84
CA VAL A 19 -21.52 10.39 1.11
C VAL A 19 -22.86 10.85 0.55
N ARG A 20 -23.25 12.10 0.82
CA ARG A 20 -24.49 12.69 0.32
C ARG A 20 -24.56 12.70 -1.21
N SER A 21 -23.46 13.04 -1.86
CA SER A 21 -23.36 13.05 -3.33
C SER A 21 -23.56 11.65 -3.91
N LYS A 22 -22.85 10.65 -3.37
CA LYS A 22 -22.95 9.26 -3.81
C LYS A 22 -24.34 8.67 -3.58
N ARG A 23 -24.97 8.93 -2.43
CA ARG A 23 -26.36 8.52 -2.18
C ARG A 23 -27.32 9.09 -3.22
N LYS A 24 -27.20 10.39 -3.52
CA LYS A 24 -28.06 11.05 -4.52
C LYS A 24 -27.83 10.49 -5.93
N ALA A 25 -26.58 10.22 -6.30
CA ALA A 25 -26.25 9.60 -7.58
C ALA A 25 -26.86 8.19 -7.71
N ALA A 26 -26.97 7.45 -6.61
CA ALA A 26 -27.66 6.16 -6.53
C ALA A 26 -29.20 6.27 -6.48
N GLY A 27 -29.78 7.48 -6.48
CA GLY A 27 -31.23 7.69 -6.43
C GLY A 27 -31.88 7.36 -5.08
N LEU A 28 -31.10 7.22 -4.01
CA LEU A 28 -31.60 6.80 -2.70
C LEU A 28 -32.02 7.99 -1.85
N SER A 29 -33.13 7.86 -1.13
CA SER A 29 -33.47 8.78 -0.03
C SER A 29 -32.57 8.51 1.19
N GLN A 30 -32.53 9.45 2.14
CA GLN A 30 -31.83 9.20 3.42
C GLN A 30 -32.48 8.03 4.18
N GLU A 31 -33.81 7.91 4.18
CA GLU A 31 -34.50 6.79 4.81
C GLU A 31 -34.06 5.45 4.22
N ALA A 32 -34.07 5.35 2.88
CA ALA A 32 -33.77 4.11 2.18
C ALA A 32 -32.33 3.64 2.41
N LEU A 33 -31.36 4.56 2.38
CA LEU A 33 -29.97 4.20 2.65
C LEU A 33 -29.76 3.84 4.13
N ALA A 34 -30.40 4.55 5.05
CA ALA A 34 -30.29 4.27 6.48
C ALA A 34 -30.85 2.88 6.82
N GLU A 35 -32.01 2.52 6.24
CA GLU A 35 -32.63 1.20 6.39
C GLU A 35 -31.72 0.09 5.89
N ARG A 36 -31.15 0.23 4.69
CA ARG A 36 -30.19 -0.72 4.11
C ARG A 36 -28.94 -0.93 4.98
N CYS A 37 -28.49 0.13 5.64
CA CYS A 37 -27.34 0.09 6.53
C CYS A 37 -27.68 -0.35 7.96
N GLY A 38 -28.97 -0.57 8.30
CA GLY A 38 -29.39 -0.89 9.66
C GLY A 38 -29.15 0.23 10.67
N ILE A 39 -29.21 1.49 10.22
CA ILE A 39 -29.05 2.68 11.08
C ILE A 39 -30.29 3.55 11.04
N VAL A 40 -30.49 4.39 12.05
CA VAL A 40 -31.59 5.37 12.04
C VAL A 40 -31.28 6.53 11.09
N ARG A 41 -32.30 7.07 10.42
CA ARG A 41 -32.19 8.22 9.50
C ARG A 41 -31.39 9.39 10.07
N ARG A 42 -31.56 9.69 11.37
CA ARG A 42 -30.83 10.78 12.04
C ARG A 42 -29.32 10.55 12.06
N THR A 43 -28.87 9.30 12.21
CA THR A 43 -27.45 8.96 12.14
C THR A 43 -26.89 9.23 10.75
N LEU A 44 -27.61 8.85 9.69
CA LEU A 44 -27.19 9.17 8.32
C LEU A 44 -27.21 10.68 8.06
N PHE A 45 -28.21 11.40 8.59
CA PHE A 45 -28.27 12.86 8.47
C PHE A 45 -27.05 13.54 9.09
N SER A 46 -26.68 13.20 10.32
CA SER A 46 -25.50 13.78 10.98
C SER A 46 -24.20 13.39 10.27
N LEU A 47 -24.11 12.15 9.75
CA LEU A 47 -22.97 11.72 8.94
C LEU A 47 -22.84 12.57 7.67
N GLU A 48 -23.94 12.78 6.92
CA GLU A 48 -23.94 13.60 5.70
C GLU A 48 -23.68 15.09 5.95
N ALA A 49 -23.96 15.57 7.17
CA ALA A 49 -23.70 16.94 7.59
C ALA A 49 -22.26 17.15 8.10
N GLY A 50 -21.49 16.08 8.30
CA GLY A 50 -20.17 16.17 8.94
C GLY A 50 -20.26 16.53 10.43
N GLU A 51 -21.38 16.23 11.08
CA GLU A 51 -21.61 16.49 12.51
C GLU A 51 -21.17 15.31 13.40
N GLY A 52 -20.42 14.37 12.82
CA GLY A 52 -19.87 13.20 13.49
C GLY A 52 -20.58 11.89 13.18
N GLY A 53 -20.18 10.87 13.92
CA GLY A 53 -20.52 9.47 13.68
C GLY A 53 -19.37 8.59 14.15
N ASN A 54 -19.50 7.28 14.01
CA ASN A 54 -18.38 6.37 14.23
C ASN A 54 -17.88 5.80 12.90
N LEU A 55 -16.63 5.36 12.90
CA LEU A 55 -15.99 4.78 11.72
C LEU A 55 -16.78 3.59 11.16
N ARG A 56 -17.37 2.75 12.02
CA ARG A 56 -18.15 1.59 11.60
C ARG A 56 -19.38 1.99 10.78
N THR A 57 -20.09 3.04 11.17
CA THR A 57 -21.24 3.60 10.45
C THR A 57 -20.80 4.13 9.09
N LEU A 58 -19.72 4.91 9.04
CA LEU A 58 -19.18 5.41 7.77
C LEU A 58 -18.82 4.26 6.82
N LEU A 59 -18.09 3.25 7.31
CA LEU A 59 -17.70 2.09 6.51
C LEU A 59 -18.92 1.29 6.02
N SER A 60 -19.96 1.13 6.84
CA SER A 60 -21.20 0.47 6.45
C SER A 60 -21.90 1.20 5.30
N VAL A 61 -21.96 2.54 5.40
CA VAL A 61 -22.57 3.38 4.36
C VAL A 61 -21.75 3.36 3.07
N LEU A 62 -20.42 3.43 3.18
CA LEU A 62 -19.54 3.32 2.01
C LEU A 62 -19.62 1.94 1.34
N ALA A 63 -19.82 0.87 2.11
CA ALA A 63 -20.02 -0.47 1.57
C ALA A 63 -21.33 -0.55 0.76
N GLU A 64 -22.44 -0.06 1.31
CA GLU A 64 -23.73 -0.04 0.61
C GLU A 64 -23.72 0.84 -0.65
N LEU A 65 -22.89 1.90 -0.66
CA LEU A 65 -22.71 2.78 -1.82
C LEU A 65 -21.67 2.28 -2.83
N GLY A 66 -21.01 1.13 -2.58
CA GLY A 66 -19.96 0.59 -3.46
C GLY A 66 -18.64 1.36 -3.42
N GLU A 67 -18.42 2.21 -2.42
CA GLU A 67 -17.25 3.10 -2.29
C GLU A 67 -16.18 2.58 -1.32
N LEU A 68 -16.43 1.46 -0.62
CA LEU A 68 -15.52 0.94 0.39
C LEU A 68 -14.13 0.61 -0.17
N GLU A 69 -14.05 0.02 -1.35
CA GLU A 69 -12.77 -0.32 -1.99
C GLU A 69 -11.98 0.92 -2.38
N SER A 70 -12.66 1.92 -2.96
CA SER A 70 -12.08 3.22 -3.34
C SER A 70 -11.52 3.97 -2.11
N ALA A 71 -12.31 4.01 -1.03
CA ALA A 71 -11.86 4.57 0.25
C ALA A 71 -10.63 3.83 0.78
N THR A 72 -10.64 2.49 0.75
CA THR A 72 -9.50 1.67 1.20
C THR A 72 -8.24 1.94 0.39
N ARG A 73 -8.32 2.01 -0.94
CA ARG A 73 -7.17 2.36 -1.80
C ARG A 73 -6.60 3.75 -1.49
N SER A 74 -7.45 4.67 -1.07
CA SER A 74 -7.03 6.03 -0.70
C SER A 74 -6.27 6.05 0.63
N PHE A 75 -6.58 5.11 1.53
CA PHE A 75 -5.83 4.90 2.78
C PHE A 75 -4.58 4.05 2.60
N SER A 76 -4.47 3.29 1.49
CA SER A 76 -3.32 2.45 1.18
C SER A 76 -2.08 3.29 0.91
N LEU A 77 -1.46 3.64 2.04
CA LEU A 77 -0.04 3.73 2.31
C LEU A 77 0.79 3.16 1.15
N ARG A 78 1.62 4.02 0.57
CA ARG A 78 2.85 3.62 -0.12
C ARG A 78 3.37 2.37 0.61
N PRO A 79 3.52 1.21 -0.06
CA PRO A 79 4.11 0.05 0.60
C PRO A 79 5.41 0.55 1.25
N PRO A 80 5.68 0.22 2.53
CA PRO A 80 6.89 0.69 3.17
C PRO A 80 8.02 0.32 2.21
N THR A 81 8.70 1.34 1.68
CA THR A 81 9.92 1.13 0.93
C THR A 81 10.86 0.56 1.96
N ARG A 82 10.90 -0.77 2.11
CA ARG A 82 12.14 -1.38 2.58
C ARG A 82 13.17 -0.81 1.63
N PRO A 83 14.21 -0.08 2.11
CA PRO A 83 15.40 -0.01 1.28
C PRO A 83 15.68 -1.46 0.88
N ALA A 84 15.83 -1.73 -0.41
CA ALA A 84 16.26 -3.04 -0.87
C ALA A 84 17.41 -3.46 0.05
N PRO A 85 17.41 -4.69 0.60
CA PRO A 85 18.54 -5.11 1.42
C PRO A 85 19.79 -4.78 0.60
N GLU A 86 20.62 -3.88 1.12
CA GLU A 86 21.86 -3.48 0.46
C GLU A 86 22.53 -4.79 0.07
N ALA A 87 22.77 -4.97 -1.23
CA ALA A 87 23.40 -6.18 -1.74
C ALA A 87 24.64 -6.43 -0.88
N PRO A 88 24.93 -7.69 -0.48
CA PRO A 88 26.05 -7.94 0.41
C PRO A 88 27.35 -7.42 -0.22
N GLU A 89 27.83 -6.27 0.26
CA GLU A 89 29.20 -5.81 0.12
C GLU A 89 30.08 -6.79 0.90
N ALA A 90 30.45 -7.89 0.26
CA ALA A 90 31.69 -8.64 0.45
C ALA A 90 31.54 -10.05 -0.14
N ALA A 91 31.79 -10.17 -1.44
CA ALA A 91 32.45 -11.35 -1.96
C ALA A 91 33.76 -10.88 -2.60
N THR A 92 34.78 -10.65 -1.76
CA THR A 92 36.16 -10.62 -2.23
C THR A 92 36.50 -12.03 -2.68
N ALA A 93 36.22 -12.34 -3.95
CA ALA A 93 36.74 -13.53 -4.61
C ALA A 93 38.27 -13.39 -4.66
N LYS A 94 38.94 -14.17 -3.82
CA LYS A 94 40.32 -14.57 -4.07
C LYS A 94 40.23 -15.69 -5.11
N GLU A 95 40.50 -15.38 -6.36
CA GLU A 95 40.92 -16.34 -7.39
C GLU A 95 42.46 -16.30 -7.32
N GLU A 96 43.11 -17.14 -6.52
CA GLU A 96 43.61 -18.47 -6.91
C GLU A 96 44.27 -18.46 -8.30
N GLU A 97 45.61 -18.53 -8.28
CA GLU A 97 46.49 -18.69 -9.43
C GLU A 97 46.05 -19.88 -10.29
N GLU A 98 45.52 -19.60 -11.48
CA GLU A 98 45.42 -20.58 -12.56
C GLU A 98 46.66 -20.46 -13.44
N GLU A 99 47.59 -21.41 -13.26
CA GLU A 99 48.71 -21.68 -14.17
C GLU A 99 48.19 -21.85 -15.60
N THR A 100 48.49 -20.88 -16.46
CA THR A 100 48.21 -21.01 -17.89
C THR A 100 49.01 -22.16 -18.52
N PRO A 101 48.38 -23.10 -19.24
CA PRO A 101 49.11 -24.13 -19.98
C PRO A 101 49.65 -23.53 -21.28
N LYS A 102 50.97 -23.37 -21.41
CA LYS A 102 51.60 -23.06 -22.70
C LYS A 102 51.66 -24.30 -23.57
N ALA A 103 50.86 -24.29 -24.63
CA ALA A 103 51.03 -25.19 -25.77
C ALA A 103 52.33 -24.87 -26.52
N GLY A 104 53.12 -25.91 -26.82
CA GLY A 104 54.37 -25.86 -27.59
C GLY A 104 55.60 -25.89 -26.66
N ASN A 105 56.46 -26.90 -26.63
CA ASN A 105 56.79 -27.86 -27.67
C ASN A 105 57.47 -29.11 -27.06
N PRO A 106 57.42 -30.24 -27.77
CA PRO A 106 58.12 -31.46 -27.42
C PRO A 106 59.62 -31.35 -27.76
N TRP A 107 60.42 -32.10 -27.00
CA TRP A 107 61.88 -32.32 -27.08
C TRP A 107 62.79 -31.32 -26.34
N VAL A 108 63.12 -31.63 -25.07
CA VAL A 108 64.54 -31.58 -24.60
C VAL A 108 64.83 -32.74 -23.63
N MET A 109 65.44 -33.78 -24.21
CA MET A 109 66.43 -34.76 -23.72
C MET A 109 66.18 -35.59 -22.44
N THR A 110 66.03 -36.89 -22.70
CA THR A 110 66.52 -38.04 -21.91
C THR A 110 67.77 -37.76 -21.07
N ASP A 111 67.73 -38.17 -19.81
CA ASP A 111 68.82 -38.99 -19.24
C ASP A 111 68.27 -39.91 -18.14
N HIS A 112 67.93 -41.15 -18.51
CA HIS A 112 67.81 -42.25 -17.57
C HIS A 112 69.10 -43.05 -17.65
N ALA A 113 70.09 -42.66 -16.85
CA ALA A 113 71.09 -43.59 -16.39
C ALA A 113 70.46 -44.44 -15.28
N VAL A 114 70.15 -45.69 -15.60
CA VAL A 114 70.12 -46.78 -14.62
C VAL A 114 71.01 -47.88 -15.18
N LEU A 115 72.27 -47.90 -14.76
CA LEU A 115 72.90 -48.95 -13.95
C LEU A 115 74.30 -48.49 -13.53
#